data_AF-A0A0B0IHI2-F1
#
_entry.id   AF-A0A0B0IHI2-F1
#
_cell.length_a   1.000
_cell.length_b   1.000
_cell.length_c   1.000
_cell.angle_alpha   90.00
_cell.angle_beta   90.00
_cell.angle_gamma   90.00
#
_symmetry.space_group_name_H-M   'P 1'
#
loop_
_entity.id
_entity.type
_entity.pdbx_description
1 polymer ?
#
loop_
_entity_poly.entity_id
_entity_poly.type
_entity_poly.pdbx_seq_one_letter_code
_entity_poly.pdbx_strand_id
1 'polypeptide(L)' 'MHFENLLDIVLGKREVLSIIECPVCELEEIYYKDPATNKQTGRACSHCNFVQKFDFDSVKS' A
#
# COMPACT_ATOMS: atom_id res chain seq x y z
N MET A 1 15.96 4.99 2.87
CA MET A 1 16.14 3.78 3.70
C MET A 1 15.10 3.60 4.82
N HIS A 2 14.26 4.59 5.17
CA HIS A 2 13.21 4.37 6.20
C HIS A 2 11.87 3.89 5.62
N PHE A 3 11.48 4.41 4.46
CA PHE A 3 10.18 4.12 3.85
C PHE A 3 10.03 2.68 3.35
N GLU A 4 11.07 2.12 2.71
CA GLU A 4 11.06 0.72 2.23
C GLU A 4 10.90 -0.29 3.39
N ASN A 5 11.58 -0.05 4.50
CA ASN A 5 11.41 -0.86 5.71
C ASN A 5 9.99 -0.76 6.28
N LEU A 6 9.40 0.44 6.29
CA LEU A 6 8.01 0.63 6.72
C LEU A 6 7.03 -0.11 5.80
N LEU A 7 7.26 -0.04 4.49
CA LEU A 7 6.48 -0.80 3.52
C LEU A 7 6.58 -2.31 3.76
N ASP A 8 7.78 -2.83 4.00
CA ASP A 8 8.00 -4.27 4.26
C ASP A 8 7.34 -4.74 5.55
N ILE A 9 7.42 -3.94 6.62
CA ILE A 9 6.78 -4.23 7.91
C ILE A 9 5.26 -4.24 7.79
N VAL A 10 4.67 -3.29 7.05
CA VAL A 10 3.22 -3.11 7.00
C VAL A 10 2.54 -3.96 5.92
N LEU A 11 3.11 -4.00 4.71
CA LEU A 11 2.50 -4.64 3.54
C LEU A 11 3.13 -5.98 3.18
N GLY A 12 4.36 -6.24 3.63
CA GLY A 12 5.09 -7.46 3.28
C GLY A 12 5.35 -7.58 1.77
N LYS A 13 5.32 -8.81 1.25
CA LYS A 13 5.54 -9.10 -0.17
C LYS A 13 4.42 -8.48 -1.01
N ARG A 14 4.79 -7.71 -2.03
CA ARG A 14 3.86 -6.87 -2.79
C ARG A 14 4.32 -6.64 -4.23
N GLU A 15 3.36 -6.39 -5.10
CA GLU A 15 3.56 -5.89 -6.46
C GLU A 15 2.78 -4.59 -6.65
N VAL A 16 3.28 -3.72 -7.53
CA VAL A 16 2.56 -2.50 -7.93
C VAL A 16 1.30 -2.89 -8.68
N LEU A 17 0.15 -2.42 -8.21
CA LEU A 17 -1.15 -2.57 -8.86
C LEU A 17 -1.47 -1.35 -9.72
N SER A 18 -1.32 -0.15 -9.16
CA SER A 18 -1.56 1.11 -9.84
C SER A 18 -0.85 2.26 -9.13
N ILE A 19 -0.72 3.39 -9.84
CA ILE A 19 -0.18 4.64 -9.31
C ILE A 19 -1.23 5.72 -9.58
N ILE A 20 -1.60 6.47 -8.53
CA ILE A 20 -2.55 7.58 -8.59
C ILE A 20 -1.96 8.81 -7.90
N GLU A 21 -2.70 9.91 -7.92
CA GLU A 21 -2.36 11.11 -7.16
C GLU A 21 -2.77 10.95 -5.68
N CYS A 22 -1.82 11.21 -4.78
CA CYS A 22 -2.01 11.14 -3.33
C CYS A 22 -2.94 12.29 -2.89
N PRO A 23 -4.04 12.01 -2.18
CA PRO A 23 -4.97 13.06 -1.75
C PRO A 23 -4.41 13.98 -0.65
N VAL A 24 -3.21 13.69 -0.13
CA VAL A 24 -2.58 14.46 0.96
C VAL A 24 -1.49 15.40 0.43
N CYS A 25 -0.61 14.92 -0.43
CA CYS A 25 0.52 15.70 -0.97
C CYS A 25 0.47 15.93 -2.47
N GLU A 26 -0.57 15.46 -3.18
CA GLU A 26 -0.77 15.65 -4.63
C GLU A 26 0.38 15.09 -5.49
N LEU A 27 1.14 14.13 -4.93
CA LEU A 27 2.24 13.42 -5.57
C LEU A 27 1.88 11.94 -5.76
N GLU A 28 2.85 11.06 -5.98
CA GLU A 28 2.58 9.66 -6.33
C GLU A 28 2.14 8.82 -5.12
N GLU A 29 0.93 8.25 -5.20
CA GLU A 29 0.43 7.21 -4.31
C GLU A 29 0.33 5.88 -5.05
N ILE A 30 0.99 4.86 -4.52
CA ILE A 30 1.09 3.55 -5.13
C ILE A 30 0.15 2.59 -4.40
N TYR A 31 -0.70 1.92 -5.14
CA TYR A 31 -1.51 0.81 -4.66
C TYR A 31 -0.79 -0.50 -4.93
N TYR A 32 -0.87 -1.40 -3.97
CA TYR A 32 -0.17 -2.69 -4.00
C TYR A 32 -1.14 -3.85 -3.96
N LYS A 33 -0.72 -4.96 -4.54
CA LYS A 33 -1.37 -6.27 -4.45
C LYS A 33 -0.41 -7.34 -3.97
N ASP A 34 -0.95 -8.39 -3.38
CA ASP A 34 -0.22 -9.61 -3.05
C ASP A 34 0.03 -10.41 -4.33
N PRO A 35 1.29 -10.79 -4.64
CA PRO A 35 1.61 -11.50 -5.88
C PRO A 35 1.06 -12.92 -5.96
N ALA A 36 0.77 -13.57 -4.82
CA ALA A 36 0.27 -14.94 -4.79
C ALA A 36 -1.26 -15.00 -4.99
N THR A 37 -1.98 -14.03 -4.42
CA THR A 37 -3.45 -14.01 -4.40
C THR A 37 -4.05 -12.99 -5.37
N ASN A 38 -3.24 -12.08 -5.94
CA ASN A 38 -3.65 -10.91 -6.72
C ASN A 38 -4.62 -9.97 -5.99
N LYS A 39 -4.82 -10.12 -4.67
CA LYS A 39 -5.67 -9.24 -3.89
C LYS A 39 -4.92 -7.96 -3.57
N GLN A 40 -5.63 -6.83 -3.62
CA GLN A 40 -5.11 -5.56 -3.13
C GLN A 40 -4.72 -5.69 -1.66
N THR A 41 -3.53 -5.23 -1.28
CA THR A 41 -2.99 -5.36 0.09
C THR A 41 -2.92 -4.04 0.81
N GLY A 42 -2.74 -2.94 0.08
CA GLY A 42 -2.55 -1.64 0.68
C GLY A 42 -2.17 -0.57 -0.32
N ARG A 43 -1.85 0.60 0.21
CA ARG A 43 -1.34 1.75 -0.54
C ARG A 43 -0.25 2.45 0.23
N ALA A 44 0.58 3.21 -0.47
CA ALA A 44 1.58 4.04 0.17
C ALA A 44 1.99 5.24 -0.68
N CYS A 45 2.43 6.30 0.00
CA CYS A 45 3.03 7.48 -0.62
C CYS A 45 4.39 7.76 0.04
N SER A 46 5.45 7.74 -0.75
CA SER A 46 6.84 7.94 -0.28
C SER A 46 7.11 9.38 0.14
N HIS A 47 6.42 10.34 -0.47
CA HIS A 47 6.56 11.77 -0.16
C HIS A 47 5.94 12.13 1.20
N CYS A 48 4.77 11.56 1.48
CA CYS A 48 4.06 11.74 2.73
C CYS A 48 4.52 10.76 3.84
N ASN A 49 5.42 9.79 3.53
CA ASN A 49 5.77 8.65 4.40
C ASN A 49 4.54 7.87 4.92
N PHE A 50 3.48 7.82 4.12
CA PHE A 50 2.23 7.18 4.47
C PHE A 50 2.21 5.74 3.95
N VAL A 51 1.83 4.79 4.80
CA VAL A 51 1.61 3.39 4.43
C VAL A 51 0.35 2.89 5.11
N GLN A 52 -0.56 2.31 4.33
CA GLN A 52 -1.82 1.76 4.82
C GLN A 52 -2.03 0.36 4.28
N LYS A 53 -2.21 -0.61 5.18
CA LYS A 53 -2.70 -1.95 4.85
C LYS A 53 -4.22 -1.94 4.79
N PHE A 54 -4.78 -2.67 3.82
CA PHE A 54 -6.20 -2.96 3.77
C PHE A 54 -6.44 -4.34 4.39
N ASP A 55 -7.16 -4.37 5.51
CA ASP A 55 -7.66 -5.63 6.06
C ASP A 55 -9.04 -5.91 5.46
N PHE A 56 -9.09 -6.91 4.59
CA PHE A 56 -10.35 -7.44 4.05
C PHE A 56 -10.94 -8.54 4.94
N ASP A 57 -10.26 -8.89 6.04
CA ASP A 57 -10.68 -9.90 7.02
C ASP A 57 -11.46 -9.24 8.17
N SER A 58 -12.69 -8.76 7.90
CA SER A 58 -13.82 -8.68 8.86
C SER A 58 -14.96 -7.76 8.36
N VAL A 59 -15.67 -8.21 7.32
CA VAL A 59 -17.12 -7.96 7.27
C VAL A 59 -17.80 -9.32 7.43
N LYS A 60 -17.95 -9.75 8.69
CA LYS A 60 -19.05 -10.66 9.03
C LYS A 60 -20.29 -9.77 9.14
N SER A 61 -21.03 -9.63 8.04
CA SER A 61 -22.44 -9.21 8.09
C SER A 61 -23.32 -10.42 8.27
#